data_AF-A0A3P6SK05-F1
#
_entry.id   AF-A0A3P6SK05-F1
#
_cell.length_a   1.000
_cell.length_b   1.000
_cell.length_c   1.000
_cell.angle_alpha   90.00
_cell.angle_beta   90.00
_cell.angle_gamma   90.00
#
_symmetry.space_group_name_H-M   'P 1'
#
loop_
_entity.id
_entity.type
_entity.pdbx_description
1 polymer ?
#
loop_
_entity_poly.entity_id
_entity_poly.type
_entity_poly.pdbx_seq_one_letter_code
_entity_poly.pdbx_strand_id
1 'polypeptide(L)'
;MKCLQCPIQYGIRDAGFTEVMVSILPALEEEVTVSQYVYVRRRDFRSNCIVFVDPSTAKDVDDALHVRKCSPNTFKVGVHIAHVSFFV
;
A
#
# COMPACT_ATOMS: atom_id res chain seq x y z
N MET A 1 27.00 -1.16 17.92
CA MET A 1 26.92 0.19 17.36
C MET A 1 26.89 0.06 15.85
N LYS A 2 25.75 0.37 15.19
CA LYS A 2 25.68 0.38 13.71
C LYS A 2 26.25 1.71 13.22
N CYS A 3 27.14 1.67 12.23
CA CYS A 3 27.83 2.84 11.71
C CYS A 3 26.84 3.77 10.98
N LEU A 4 26.43 4.86 11.64
CA LEU A 4 25.55 5.90 11.06
C LEU A 4 26.21 6.66 9.88
N GLN A 5 27.51 6.48 9.64
CA GLN A 5 28.21 7.12 8.52
C GLN A 5 27.90 6.50 7.15
N CYS A 6 27.43 5.25 7.10
CA CYS A 6 27.24 4.54 5.84
C CYS A 6 26.16 5.15 4.92
N PRO A 7 24.92 5.46 5.37
CA PRO A 7 23.86 5.93 4.48
C PRO A 7 24.10 7.36 3.96
N ILE A 8 24.65 8.22 4.81
CA ILE A 8 24.90 9.64 4.51
C ILE A 8 25.93 9.79 3.39
N GLN A 9 26.93 8.91 3.35
CA GLN A 9 27.93 8.88 2.27
C GLN A 9 27.31 8.64 0.89
N TYR A 10 26.18 7.94 0.83
CA TYR A 10 25.41 7.70 -0.40
C TYR A 10 24.28 8.70 -0.62
N GLY A 11 24.24 9.80 0.17
CA GLY A 11 23.22 10.83 0.05
C GLY A 11 21.86 10.45 0.62
N ILE A 12 21.77 9.37 1.39
CA ILE A 12 20.53 8.95 2.06
C ILE A 12 20.32 9.86 3.27
N ARG A 13 19.18 10.54 3.31
CA ARG A 13 18.76 11.35 4.45
C ARG A 13 17.98 10.48 5.42
N ASP A 14 18.49 10.32 6.62
CA ASP A 14 17.84 9.63 7.74
C ASP A 14 17.24 10.62 8.75
N ALA A 15 16.99 11.85 8.31
CA ALA A 15 16.25 12.82 9.11
C ALA A 15 14.77 12.44 9.13
N GLY A 16 14.13 12.58 10.29
CA GLY A 16 12.69 12.38 10.40
C GLY A 16 11.88 13.33 9.51
N PHE A 17 10.61 12.99 9.30
CA PHE A 17 9.67 13.86 8.59
C PHE A 17 9.46 15.18 9.35
N THR A 18 9.27 16.27 8.61
CA THR A 18 8.99 17.59 9.21
C THR A 18 7.57 17.65 9.78
N GLU A 19 7.32 18.54 10.73
CA GLU A 19 5.98 18.75 11.28
C GLU A 19 4.95 19.08 10.18
N VAL A 20 5.35 19.85 9.17
CA VAL A 20 4.49 20.16 8.01
C VAL A 20 4.12 18.90 7.23
N MET A 21 5.08 18.00 6.96
CA MET A 21 4.82 16.74 6.26
C MET A 21 3.89 15.82 7.05
N VAL A 22 4.02 15.80 8.38
CA VAL A 22 3.13 15.00 9.23
C VAL A 22 1.73 15.61 9.27
N SER A 23 1.62 16.94 9.25
CA SER A 23 0.34 17.65 9.35
C SER A 23 -0.61 17.44 8.16
N ILE A 24 -0.08 17.05 7.00
CA ILE A 24 -0.88 16.80 5.79
C ILE A 24 -1.38 15.35 5.67
N LEU A 25 -0.93 14.45 6.55
CA LEU A 25 -1.40 13.08 6.57
C LEU A 25 -2.87 13.03 7.05
N PRO A 26 -3.68 12.09 6.55
CA PRO A 26 -5.00 11.86 7.12
C PRO A 26 -4.89 11.58 8.62
N ALA A 27 -5.89 12.02 9.39
CA ALA A 27 -5.99 11.73 10.81
C ALA A 27 -6.01 10.21 11.07
N LEU A 28 -5.79 9.84 12.34
CA LEU A 28 -5.65 8.46 12.85
C LEU A 28 -6.62 7.48 12.16
N GLU A 29 -6.20 6.22 12.05
CA GLU A 29 -6.87 5.14 11.29
C GLU A 29 -8.40 5.04 11.51
N GLU A 30 -8.90 5.42 12.68
CA GLU A 30 -10.31 5.41 13.05
C GLU A 30 -11.15 6.53 12.39
N GLU A 31 -10.51 7.58 11.87
CA GLU A 31 -11.18 8.74 11.25
C GLU A 31 -11.22 8.68 9.72
N VAL A 32 -10.57 7.69 9.08
CA VAL A 32 -10.58 7.52 7.62
C VAL A 32 -11.93 6.93 7.17
N THR A 33 -12.97 7.75 7.21
CA THR A 33 -14.27 7.41 6.65
C THR A 33 -14.19 7.51 5.12
N VAL A 34 -14.05 6.36 4.45
CA VAL A 34 -14.15 6.32 2.99
C VAL A 34 -15.58 6.65 2.60
N SER A 35 -15.78 7.78 1.90
CA SER A 35 -17.12 8.22 1.51
C SER A 35 -17.78 7.23 0.54
N GLN A 36 -19.12 7.15 0.58
CA GLN A 36 -19.93 6.35 -0.35
C GLN A 36 -19.58 6.64 -1.83
N TYR A 37 -19.25 7.89 -2.15
CA TYR A 37 -18.83 8.30 -3.48
C TYR A 37 -17.58 7.57 -3.99
N VAL A 38 -16.62 7.28 -3.11
CA VAL A 38 -15.41 6.53 -3.46
C VAL A 38 -15.76 5.09 -3.83
N TYR A 39 -16.69 4.46 -3.11
CA TYR A 39 -17.13 3.10 -3.41
C TYR A 39 -17.84 3.00 -4.76
N VAL A 40 -18.71 3.97 -5.10
CA VAL A 40 -19.44 3.99 -6.39
C VAL A 40 -18.48 4.09 -7.59
N ARG A 41 -17.33 4.77 -7.42
CA ARG A 41 -16.34 4.97 -8.49
C ARG A 41 -15.28 3.88 -8.58
N ARG A 42 -15.24 2.96 -7.62
CA ARG A 42 -14.26 1.87 -7.58
C ARG A 42 -14.93 0.54 -7.88
N ARG A 43 -14.18 -0.36 -8.52
CA ARG A 43 -14.62 -1.74 -8.68
C ARG A 43 -14.42 -2.48 -7.35
N ASP A 44 -15.49 -3.08 -6.84
CA ASP A 44 -15.44 -3.84 -5.60
C ASP A 44 -14.91 -5.27 -5.84
N PHE A 45 -13.83 -5.62 -5.15
CA PHE A 45 -13.21 -6.95 -5.16
C PHE A 45 -13.17 -7.59 -3.76
N ARG A 46 -13.87 -7.03 -2.77
CA ARG A 46 -13.80 -7.51 -1.37
C ARG A 46 -14.31 -8.94 -1.18
N SER A 47 -15.12 -9.46 -2.11
CA SER A 47 -15.59 -10.84 -2.11
C SER A 47 -14.63 -11.83 -2.79
N ASN A 48 -13.54 -11.34 -3.39
CA ASN A 48 -12.54 -12.18 -4.02
C ASN A 48 -11.49 -12.67 -3.01
N CYS A 49 -10.97 -13.88 -3.23
CA CYS A 49 -9.75 -14.32 -2.55
C CYS A 49 -8.56 -13.56 -3.13
N ILE A 50 -7.99 -12.65 -2.34
CA ILE A 50 -6.83 -11.84 -2.67
C ILE A 50 -5.76 -12.13 -1.60
N VAL A 51 -4.53 -12.36 -2.03
CA VAL A 51 -3.40 -12.69 -1.15
C VAL A 51 -2.19 -11.83 -1.49
N PHE A 52 -1.39 -11.50 -0.49
CA PHE A 52 -0.05 -10.93 -0.66
C PHE A 52 1.00 -11.97 -0.27
N VAL A 53 2.22 -11.86 -0.78
CA VAL A 53 3.30 -12.80 -0.50
C VAL A 53 4.57 -12.02 -0.22
N ASP A 54 4.87 -11.83 1.05
CA ASP A 54 5.99 -11.03 1.53
C ASP A 54 6.83 -11.77 2.58
N PRO A 55 8.10 -11.37 2.78
CA PRO A 55 8.89 -11.82 3.93
C PRO A 55 8.19 -11.52 5.26
N SER A 56 8.45 -12.34 6.29
CA SER A 56 7.84 -12.17 7.63
C SER A 56 8.18 -10.85 8.32
N THR A 57 9.18 -10.13 7.83
CA THR A 57 9.62 -8.84 8.37
C THR A 57 9.13 -7.64 7.56
N ALA A 58 8.40 -7.86 6.47
CA ALA A 58 7.84 -6.77 5.67
C ALA A 58 6.84 -5.94 6.50
N LYS A 59 6.87 -4.61 6.33
CA LYS A 59 5.96 -3.69 7.02
C LYS A 59 5.02 -2.95 6.05
N ASP A 60 5.39 -2.97 4.77
CA ASP A 60 4.87 -2.23 3.65
C ASP A 60 4.31 -3.23 2.63
N VAL A 61 3.04 -3.61 2.81
CA VAL A 61 2.33 -4.51 1.88
C VAL A 61 1.65 -3.65 0.82
N ASP A 62 2.35 -3.42 -0.27
CA ASP A 62 1.90 -2.51 -1.34
C ASP A 62 1.24 -3.25 -2.51
N ASP A 63 1.41 -4.56 -2.62
CA ASP A 63 0.82 -5.37 -3.68
C ASP A 63 0.06 -6.59 -3.18
N ALA A 64 -0.91 -7.01 -3.98
CA ALA A 64 -1.68 -8.22 -3.74
C ALA A 64 -2.16 -8.84 -5.06
N LEU A 65 -2.36 -10.16 -5.04
CA LEU A 65 -2.69 -10.97 -6.20
C LEU A 65 -4.03 -11.67 -6.02
N HIS A 66 -4.76 -11.82 -7.12
CA HIS A 66 -5.89 -12.74 -7.19
C HIS A 66 -5.84 -13.56 -8.46
N VAL A 67 -6.26 -14.83 -8.36
CA VAL A 67 -6.40 -15.74 -9.49
C VAL A 67 -7.76 -16.41 -9.43
N ARG A 68 -8.52 -16.32 -10.52
CA ARG A 68 -9.81 -17.00 -10.68
C ARG A 68 -9.83 -17.77 -11.98
N LYS A 69 -10.12 -19.07 -11.93
CA LYS A 69 -10.36 -19.86 -13.14
C LYS A 69 -11.66 -19.40 -13.81
N CYS A 70 -11.60 -19.09 -15.10
CA CYS A 70 -12.74 -18.60 -15.87
C CYS A 70 -13.29 -19.66 -16.82
N SER A 71 -12.40 -20.47 -17.41
CA SER A 71 -12.75 -21.56 -18.33
C SER A 71 -11.68 -22.67 -18.22
N PRO A 72 -11.81 -23.80 -18.96
CA PRO A 72 -10.83 -24.89 -18.91
C PRO A 72 -9.38 -24.42 -19.05
N ASN A 73 -9.14 -23.46 -19.95
CA ASN A 73 -7.79 -22.99 -20.32
C ASN A 73 -7.57 -21.49 -20.10
N THR A 74 -8.45 -20.81 -19.35
CA THR A 74 -8.28 -19.38 -19.09
C THR A 74 -8.46 -19.04 -17.61
N PHE A 75 -7.62 -18.12 -17.16
CA PHE A 75 -7.63 -17.56 -15.82
C PHE A 75 -7.74 -16.05 -15.91
N LYS A 76 -8.46 -15.47 -14.95
CA LYS A 76 -8.36 -14.05 -14.65
C LYS A 76 -7.35 -13.89 -13.54
N VAL A 77 -6.27 -13.20 -13.85
CA VAL A 77 -5.25 -12.78 -12.89
C VAL A 77 -5.42 -11.28 -12.68
N GLY A 78 -5.31 -10.81 -11.45
CA GLY A 78 -5.17 -9.37 -11.20
C GLY A 78 -4.11 -9.10 -10.15
N VAL A 79 -3.37 -8.04 -10.42
CA VAL A 79 -2.39 -7.41 -9.53
C VAL A 79 -3.05 -6.15 -8.98
N HIS A 80 -3.11 -6.04 -7.68
CA HIS A 80 -3.70 -4.91 -6.95
C HIS A 80 -2.57 -4.17 -6.25
N ILE A 81 -2.47 -2.87 -6.45
CA ILE A 81 -1.42 -2.03 -5.86
C ILE A 81 -2.07 -1.03 -4.89
N ALA A 82 -1.43 -0.76 -3.76
CA ALA A 82 -1.84 0.25 -2.80
C ALA A 82 -2.01 1.61 -3.50
N HIS A 83 -3.13 2.28 -3.24
CA HIS A 83 -3.48 3.52 -3.92
C HIS A 83 -2.86 4.74 -3.22
N VAL A 84 -1.53 4.82 -3.20
CA VAL A 84 -0.78 5.88 -2.51
C VAL A 84 -1.14 7.29 -3.02
N SER A 85 -1.35 7.44 -4.34
CA SER A 85 -1.76 8.72 -4.97
C SER A 85 -3.14 9.22 -4.58
N PHE A 86 -3.92 8.44 -3.82
CA PHE A 86 -5.16 8.94 -3.24
C PHE A 86 -4.88 9.90 -2.06
N PHE A 87 -3.72 9.76 -1.42
CA PHE A 87 -3.33 10.52 -0.23
C PHE A 87 -2.21 11.54 -0.48
N VAL A 88 -1.33 11.29 -1.45
CA VAL A 88 -0.15 12.11 -1.79
C VAL A 88 -0.32 12.79 -3.14
#